data_AF-A0A1V3J3V2-F1
#
_entry.id   AF-A0A1V3J3V2-F1
#
_cell.length_a   1.000
_cell.length_b   1.000
_cell.length_c   1.000
_cell.angle_alpha   90.00
_cell.angle_beta   90.00
_cell.angle_gamma   90.00
#
_symmetry.space_group_name_H-M   'P 1'
#
loop_
_entity.id
_entity.type
_entity.pdbx_description
1 polymer ?
#
loop_
_entity_poly.entity_id
_entity_poly.type
_entity_poly.pdbx_seq_one_letter_code
_entity_poly.pdbx_strand_id
1 'polypeptide(L)'
;MNYLQYYPVDVVNGEGTRCTLFVSGCTHGCKGCYNQKSWSFSAGVVFDEAMAQQIINDLKDTRIKRQGLTLSGGDPLHPRNVETLLPFVQRVKRECPDKDIWVWTGYKLDELDENQRAMLPYVDVLIDGKFEQEKADPSLLWRGSANQIIYRFKDL
;
A
#
# COMPACT_ATOMS: atom_id res chain seq x y z
N MET A 1 -12.91 5.48 0.06
CA MET A 1 -12.69 4.09 -0.41
C MET A 1 -13.07 3.09 0.68
N ASN A 2 -13.15 1.79 0.37
CA ASN A 2 -13.20 0.73 1.39
C ASN A 2 -11.81 0.08 1.56
N TYR A 3 -11.64 -0.66 2.66
CA TYR A 3 -10.50 -1.54 2.89
C TYR A 3 -10.97 -2.91 3.38
N LEU A 4 -10.22 -3.96 3.05
CA LEU A 4 -10.52 -5.33 3.46
C LEU A 4 -10.02 -5.64 4.87
N GLN A 5 -8.79 -5.22 5.15
CA GLN A 5 -8.08 -5.62 6.35
C GLN A 5 -7.07 -4.57 6.74
N TYR A 6 -6.94 -4.38 8.05
CA TYR A 6 -5.86 -3.61 8.64
C TYR A 6 -5.10 -4.51 9.61
N TYR A 7 -3.77 -4.48 9.53
CA TYR A 7 -2.87 -5.13 10.49
C TYR A 7 -2.09 -4.04 11.22
N PRO A 8 -2.29 -3.89 12.54
CA PRO A 8 -1.58 -2.87 13.31
C PRO A 8 -0.12 -3.24 13.58
N VAL A 9 0.25 -4.52 13.41
CA VAL A 9 1.62 -5.03 13.57
C VAL A 9 1.83 -6.10 12.49
N ASP A 10 2.69 -5.81 11.53
CA ASP A 10 2.98 -6.68 10.40
C ASP A 10 4.49 -6.66 10.09
N VAL A 11 5.01 -7.82 9.68
CA VAL A 11 6.43 -8.03 9.32
C VAL A 11 6.58 -8.68 7.94
N VAL A 12 5.47 -8.89 7.23
CA VAL A 12 5.43 -9.58 5.93
C VAL A 12 5.34 -8.60 4.77
N ASN A 13 4.73 -7.43 4.95
CA ASN A 13 4.47 -6.47 3.87
C ASN A 13 5.44 -5.28 3.88
N GLY A 14 6.75 -5.57 3.98
CA GLY A 14 7.83 -4.59 3.90
C GLY A 14 8.81 -4.70 5.06
N GLU A 15 9.83 -3.83 5.05
CA GLU A 15 10.89 -3.84 6.05
C GLU A 15 10.43 -3.30 7.41
N GLY A 16 10.94 -3.95 8.47
CA GLY A 16 10.62 -3.63 9.86
C GLY A 16 9.19 -4.02 10.26
N THR A 17 8.80 -3.60 11.45
CA THR A 17 7.41 -3.73 11.91
C THR A 17 6.56 -2.62 11.31
N ARG A 18 5.43 -2.94 10.69
CA ARG A 18 4.62 -2.00 9.92
C ARG A 18 3.16 -2.01 10.34
N CYS A 19 2.48 -0.90 10.09
CA CYS A 19 1.04 -0.85 9.92
C CYS A 19 0.73 -1.21 8.47
N THR A 20 -0.14 -2.17 8.19
CA THR A 20 -0.48 -2.54 6.81
C THR A 20 -1.97 -2.42 6.56
N LEU A 21 -2.34 -1.59 5.59
CA LEU A 21 -3.71 -1.40 5.13
C LEU A 21 -3.90 -2.09 3.78
N PHE A 22 -4.78 -3.08 3.74
CA PHE A 22 -5.22 -3.75 2.51
C PHE A 22 -6.47 -3.06 1.99
N VAL A 23 -6.33 -2.18 1.00
CA VAL A 23 -7.46 -1.44 0.40
C VAL A 23 -8.33 -2.36 -0.45
N SER A 24 -9.57 -1.93 -0.70
CA SER A 24 -10.48 -2.56 -1.66
C SER A 24 -10.47 -1.79 -2.98
N GLY A 25 -10.92 -2.43 -4.06
CA GLY A 25 -10.93 -1.91 -5.42
C GLY A 25 -9.66 -2.22 -6.21
N CYS A 26 -9.78 -3.04 -7.25
CA CYS A 26 -8.74 -3.29 -8.24
C CYS A 26 -9.36 -3.73 -9.56
N THR A 27 -8.90 -3.17 -10.68
CA THR A 27 -9.42 -3.46 -12.02
C THR A 27 -8.49 -4.37 -12.84
N HIS A 28 -7.33 -4.75 -12.31
CA HIS A 28 -6.34 -5.52 -13.07
C HIS A 28 -6.72 -6.98 -13.31
N GLY A 29 -7.47 -7.60 -12.39
CA GLY A 29 -8.01 -8.95 -12.59
C GLY A 29 -6.94 -10.04 -12.75
N CYS A 30 -5.78 -9.91 -12.09
CA CYS A 30 -4.63 -10.78 -12.33
C CYS A 30 -4.96 -12.26 -12.05
N LYS A 31 -4.64 -13.14 -13.00
CA LYS A 31 -4.77 -14.60 -12.82
C LYS A 31 -3.91 -15.04 -11.62
N GLY A 32 -4.50 -15.81 -10.70
CA GLY A 32 -3.81 -16.28 -9.51
C GLY A 32 -3.58 -15.22 -8.43
N CYS A 33 -4.22 -14.04 -8.52
CA CYS A 33 -4.14 -13.01 -7.48
C CYS A 33 -4.53 -13.59 -6.11
N TYR A 34 -3.67 -13.40 -5.10
CA TYR A 34 -3.95 -13.82 -3.72
C TYR A 34 -5.10 -13.03 -3.09
N ASN A 35 -5.28 -11.76 -3.47
CA ASN A 35 -6.29 -10.85 -2.92
C ASN A 35 -7.52 -10.69 -3.82
N GLN A 36 -8.03 -11.74 -4.48
CA GLN A 36 -9.20 -11.60 -5.39
C GLN A 36 -10.43 -10.92 -4.75
N LYS A 37 -10.63 -11.09 -3.43
CA LYS A 37 -11.69 -10.41 -2.68
C LYS A 37 -11.58 -8.88 -2.73
N SER A 38 -10.38 -8.34 -2.93
CA SER A 38 -10.14 -6.89 -2.97
C SER A 38 -10.51 -6.26 -4.31
N TRP A 39 -10.87 -7.04 -5.34
CA TRP A 39 -11.21 -6.47 -6.64
C TRP A 39 -12.46 -5.59 -6.58
N SER A 40 -13.46 -5.99 -5.79
CA SER A 40 -14.66 -5.17 -5.61
C SER A 40 -14.35 -3.93 -4.77
N PHE A 41 -14.76 -2.76 -5.29
CA PHE A 41 -14.66 -1.49 -4.57
C PHE A 41 -15.54 -1.43 -3.31
N SER A 42 -16.58 -2.26 -3.23
CA SER A 42 -17.49 -2.32 -2.08
C SER A 42 -17.11 -3.39 -1.06
N ALA A 43 -16.06 -4.19 -1.30
CA ALA A 43 -15.64 -5.21 -0.36
C ALA A 43 -15.06 -4.60 0.92
N GLY A 44 -15.20 -5.30 2.05
CA GLY A 44 -14.69 -4.85 3.34
C GLY A 44 -15.52 -3.73 3.96
N VAL A 45 -14.87 -2.80 4.63
CA VAL A 45 -15.51 -1.70 5.37
C VAL A 45 -15.00 -0.35 4.90
N VAL A 46 -15.78 0.71 5.14
CA VAL A 46 -15.43 2.07 4.74
C VAL A 46 -14.16 2.51 5.48
N PHE A 47 -13.20 3.07 4.73
CA PHE A 47 -12.07 3.77 5.33
C PHE A 47 -12.52 5.18 5.73
N ASP A 48 -12.73 5.38 7.03
CA ASP A 48 -13.19 6.64 7.61
C ASP A 48 -12.11 7.32 8.47
N GLU A 49 -12.47 8.46 9.05
CA GLU A 49 -11.58 9.24 9.90
C GLU A 49 -11.17 8.47 11.17
N ALA A 50 -12.03 7.60 11.71
CA ALA A 50 -11.69 6.79 12.88
C ALA A 50 -10.58 5.79 12.55
N MET A 51 -10.68 5.12 11.40
CA MET A 51 -9.62 4.22 10.94
C MET A 51 -8.33 4.97 10.61
N ALA A 52 -8.41 6.13 9.94
CA ALA A 52 -7.25 6.98 9.68
C ALA A 52 -6.54 7.40 10.99
N GLN A 53 -7.31 7.83 12.00
CA GLN A 53 -6.78 8.20 13.31
C GLN A 53 -6.17 7.01 14.05
N GLN A 54 -6.76 5.83 13.96
CA GLN A 54 -6.20 4.61 14.56
C GLN A 54 -4.83 4.28 13.96
N ILE A 55 -4.66 4.35 12.63
CA ILE A 55 -3.36 4.11 12.00
C ILE A 55 -2.32 5.13 12.49
N ILE A 56 -2.68 6.41 12.59
CA ILE A 56 -1.78 7.44 13.11
C ILE A 56 -1.38 7.15 14.56
N ASN A 57 -2.33 6.75 15.42
CA ASN A 57 -2.06 6.39 16.80
C ASN A 57 -1.12 5.18 16.90
N ASP A 58 -1.35 4.15 16.08
CA ASP A 58 -0.49 2.97 16.03
C ASP A 58 0.93 3.36 15.57
N LEU A 59 1.06 4.17 14.51
CA LEU A 59 2.37 4.64 14.04
C LEU A 59 3.12 5.46 15.10
N LYS A 60 2.42 6.21 15.96
CA LYS A 60 2.99 7.00 17.05
C LYS A 60 3.24 6.21 18.34
N ASP A 61 2.71 5.00 18.46
CA ASP A 61 2.84 4.21 19.67
C ASP A 61 4.30 3.80 19.92
N THR A 62 4.87 4.31 21.00
CA THR A 62 6.27 4.07 21.37
C THR A 62 6.48 2.71 22.05
N ARG A 63 5.41 2.03 22.48
CA ARG A 63 5.48 0.69 23.09
C ARG A 63 5.76 -0.39 22.04
N ILE A 64 5.24 -0.19 20.83
CA ILE A 64 5.48 -1.05 19.67
C ILE A 64 6.02 -0.18 18.55
N LYS A 65 7.35 -0.10 18.45
CA LYS A 65 8.00 0.70 17.42
C LYS A 65 7.67 0.13 16.03
N ARG A 66 6.97 0.93 15.23
CA ARG A 66 6.74 0.66 13.81
C ARG A 66 7.68 1.52 12.97
N GLN A 67 8.25 0.91 11.94
CA GLN A 67 9.05 1.60 10.93
C GLN A 67 8.16 2.46 10.04
N GLY A 68 6.98 1.97 9.66
CA GLY A 68 6.04 2.80 8.91
C GLY A 68 4.77 2.11 8.45
N LEU A 69 4.21 2.63 7.36
CA LEU A 69 2.93 2.23 6.78
C LEU A 69 3.14 1.48 5.47
N THR A 70 2.37 0.42 5.24
CA THR A 70 2.22 -0.21 3.93
C THR A 70 0.80 -0.09 3.44
N LEU A 71 0.65 0.30 2.17
CA LEU A 71 -0.59 0.27 1.42
C LEU A 71 -0.52 -0.87 0.39
N SER A 72 -1.44 -1.83 0.50
CA SER A 72 -1.51 -3.02 -0.38
C SER A 72 -2.99 -3.41 -0.60
N GLY A 73 -3.27 -4.64 -1.05
CA GLY A 73 -4.62 -5.19 -1.18
C GLY A 73 -5.18 -5.17 -2.59
N GLY A 74 -6.13 -4.28 -2.85
CA GLY A 74 -6.65 -3.99 -4.20
C GLY A 74 -5.57 -3.30 -5.01
N ASP A 75 -5.79 -2.03 -5.32
CA ASP A 75 -4.72 -1.19 -5.84
C ASP A 75 -4.78 0.20 -5.18
N PRO A 76 -3.85 0.52 -4.26
CA PRO A 76 -3.69 1.85 -3.67
C PRO A 76 -3.60 2.98 -4.68
N LEU A 77 -3.01 2.75 -5.86
CA LEU A 77 -2.91 3.76 -6.92
C LEU A 77 -4.07 3.70 -7.91
N HIS A 78 -5.10 2.87 -7.72
CA HIS A 78 -6.32 3.02 -8.50
C HIS A 78 -6.91 4.44 -8.28
N PRO A 79 -7.35 5.17 -9.32
CA PRO A 79 -7.81 6.57 -9.18
C PRO A 79 -8.83 6.80 -8.05
N ARG A 80 -9.81 5.90 -7.90
CA ARG A 80 -10.81 5.93 -6.79
C ARG A 80 -10.22 5.80 -5.39
N ASN A 81 -9.06 5.17 -5.25
CA ASN A 81 -8.38 5.01 -3.96
C ASN A 81 -7.44 6.18 -3.69
N VAL A 82 -6.77 6.70 -4.74
CA VAL A 82 -5.90 7.89 -4.66
C VAL A 82 -6.63 9.09 -4.05
N GLU A 83 -7.89 9.32 -4.43
CA GLU A 83 -8.72 10.41 -3.86
C GLU A 83 -8.79 10.38 -2.33
N THR A 84 -8.84 9.19 -1.73
CA THR A 84 -8.85 9.02 -0.26
C THR A 84 -7.44 8.94 0.31
N LEU A 85 -6.52 8.27 -0.38
CA LEU A 85 -5.18 7.97 0.13
C LEU A 85 -4.23 9.15 0.08
N LEU A 86 -4.34 10.03 -0.91
CA LEU A 86 -3.47 11.20 -1.06
C LEU A 86 -3.49 12.13 0.17
N PRO A 87 -4.66 12.62 0.62
CA PRO A 87 -4.70 13.43 1.85
C PRO A 87 -4.27 12.62 3.08
N PHE A 88 -4.48 11.31 3.09
CA PHE A 88 -4.07 10.45 4.20
C PHE A 88 -2.55 10.29 4.30
N VAL A 89 -1.84 9.98 3.21
CA VAL A 89 -0.36 9.84 3.25
C VAL A 89 0.32 11.19 3.52
N GLN A 90 -0.26 12.29 3.05
CA GLN A 90 0.17 13.65 3.42
C GLN A 90 0.08 13.86 4.93
N ARG A 91 -1.03 13.44 5.54
CA ARG A 91 -1.23 13.50 6.99
C ARG A 91 -0.23 12.61 7.72
N VAL A 92 0.00 11.38 7.25
CA VAL A 92 1.02 10.48 7.83
C VAL A 92 2.38 11.14 7.83
N LYS A 93 2.83 11.72 6.71
CA LYS A 93 4.14 12.39 6.65
C LYS A 93 4.24 13.65 7.52
N ARG A 94 3.12 14.36 7.73
CA ARG A 94 3.08 15.52 8.63
C ARG A 94 3.13 15.11 10.11
N GLU A 95 2.41 14.07 10.47
CA GLU A 95 2.21 13.69 11.88
C GLU A 95 3.18 12.62 12.38
N CYS A 96 3.75 11.83 11.47
CA CYS A 96 4.68 10.74 11.71
C CYS A 96 5.88 10.88 10.74
N PRO A 97 6.65 11.99 10.81
CA PRO A 97 7.65 12.33 9.80
C PRO A 97 8.81 11.34 9.69
N ASP A 98 9.03 10.54 10.73
CA ASP A 98 10.06 9.48 10.79
C ASP A 98 9.61 8.15 10.17
N LYS A 99 8.36 8.05 9.66
CA LYS A 99 7.79 6.81 9.13
C LYS A 99 7.89 6.73 7.62
N ASP A 100 8.37 5.59 7.13
CA ASP A 100 8.36 5.27 5.71
C ASP A 100 6.98 4.80 5.24
N ILE A 101 6.70 4.97 3.95
CA ILE A 101 5.46 4.54 3.30
C ILE A 101 5.82 3.65 2.12
N TRP A 102 5.31 2.42 2.16
CA TRP A 102 5.42 1.44 1.10
C TRP A 102 4.09 1.31 0.37
N VAL A 103 4.15 1.16 -0.96
CA VAL A 103 2.97 1.00 -1.80
C VAL A 103 3.19 -0.16 -2.77
N TRP A 104 2.26 -1.11 -2.79
CA TRP A 104 2.14 -2.08 -3.88
C TRP A 104 1.08 -1.61 -4.86
N THR A 105 1.35 -1.73 -6.16
CA THR A 105 0.39 -1.37 -7.21
C THR A 105 0.54 -2.30 -8.42
N GLY A 106 -0.53 -2.49 -9.18
CA GLY A 106 -0.50 -3.21 -10.45
C GLY A 106 -0.15 -2.33 -11.65
N TYR A 107 -0.12 -1.01 -11.49
CA TYR A 107 0.38 -0.06 -12.48
C TYR A 107 1.90 -0.05 -12.50
N LYS A 108 2.52 0.24 -13.65
CA LYS A 108 3.96 0.54 -13.66
C LYS A 108 4.22 2.00 -13.37
N LEU A 109 5.41 2.32 -12.84
CA LEU A 109 5.79 3.68 -12.49
C LEU A 109 5.71 4.65 -13.70
N ASP A 110 6.07 4.18 -14.89
CA ASP A 110 6.04 4.94 -16.14
C ASP A 110 4.64 5.06 -16.77
N GLU A 111 3.66 4.32 -16.25
CA GLU A 111 2.25 4.35 -16.70
C GLU A 111 1.37 5.25 -15.81
N LEU A 112 1.90 5.78 -14.70
CA LEU A 112 1.12 6.57 -13.75
C LEU A 112 0.70 7.92 -14.34
N ASP A 113 -0.59 8.24 -14.23
CA ASP A 113 -1.12 9.55 -14.57
C ASP A 113 -0.75 10.62 -13.53
N GLU A 114 -1.06 11.89 -13.81
CA GLU A 114 -0.73 13.01 -12.92
C GLU A 114 -1.34 12.86 -11.52
N ASN A 115 -2.56 12.33 -11.41
CA ASN A 115 -3.26 12.15 -10.15
C ASN A 115 -2.59 11.05 -9.31
N GLN A 116 -2.25 9.93 -9.93
CA GLN A 116 -1.51 8.84 -9.28
C GLN A 116 -0.11 9.29 -8.86
N ARG A 117 0.60 10.03 -9.73
CA ARG A 117 1.94 10.55 -9.44
C ARG A 117 1.97 11.53 -8.26
N ALA A 118 0.86 12.18 -7.94
CA ALA A 118 0.75 13.04 -6.76
C ALA A 118 1.01 12.30 -5.43
N MET A 119 0.87 10.97 -5.39
CA MET A 119 1.23 10.14 -4.23
C MET A 119 2.75 10.02 -4.03
N LEU A 120 3.53 10.01 -5.12
CA LEU A 120 4.95 9.62 -5.11
C LEU A 120 5.84 10.44 -4.14
N PRO A 121 5.66 11.76 -3.94
CA PRO A 121 6.47 12.52 -2.98
C PRO A 121 6.40 12.01 -1.53
N TYR A 122 5.32 11.28 -1.19
CA TYR A 122 5.06 10.74 0.14
C TYR A 122 5.42 9.25 0.26
N VAL A 123 5.75 8.59 -0.85
CA VAL A 123 6.09 7.17 -0.92
C VAL A 123 7.62 7.02 -0.89
N ASP A 124 8.11 6.10 -0.08
CA ASP A 124 9.55 5.82 0.03
C ASP A 124 9.91 4.55 -0.74
N VAL A 125 9.01 3.56 -0.77
CA VAL A 125 9.17 2.34 -1.57
C VAL A 125 7.91 2.04 -2.38
N LEU A 126 8.07 1.82 -3.68
CA LEU A 126 7.01 1.41 -4.59
C LEU A 126 7.34 0.04 -5.18
N ILE A 127 6.39 -0.88 -5.11
CA ILE A 127 6.43 -2.16 -5.81
C ILE A 127 5.39 -2.09 -6.91
N ASP A 128 5.84 -2.07 -8.16
CA ASP A 128 4.99 -1.81 -9.31
C ASP A 128 4.65 -3.07 -10.12
N GLY A 129 3.69 -2.92 -11.03
CA GLY A 129 3.34 -3.94 -12.02
C GLY A 129 2.40 -5.03 -11.52
N LYS A 130 1.61 -5.56 -12.46
CA LYS A 130 0.67 -6.66 -12.22
C LYS A 130 1.37 -7.92 -11.72
N PHE A 131 0.70 -8.67 -10.87
CA PHE A 131 1.08 -10.05 -10.59
C PHE A 131 0.95 -10.93 -11.85
N GLU A 132 2.01 -11.66 -12.17
CA GLU A 132 2.06 -12.65 -13.25
C GLU A 132 2.35 -14.05 -12.68
N GLN A 133 1.34 -14.92 -12.69
CA GLN A 133 1.42 -16.27 -12.08
C GLN A 133 2.59 -17.10 -12.60
N GLU A 134 2.91 -17.02 -13.90
CA GLU A 134 4.00 -17.77 -14.52
C GLU A 134 5.39 -17.28 -14.09
N LYS A 135 5.47 -16.09 -13.47
CA LYS A 135 6.70 -15.49 -12.93
C LYS A 135 6.69 -15.45 -11.40
N ALA A 136 5.75 -16.15 -10.77
CA ALA A 136 5.63 -16.20 -9.32
C ALA A 136 6.73 -17.08 -8.73
N ASP A 137 7.42 -16.56 -7.72
CA ASP A 137 8.44 -17.30 -6.99
C ASP A 137 8.43 -16.84 -5.52
N PRO A 138 8.15 -17.74 -4.55
CA PRO A 138 8.09 -17.41 -3.12
C PRO A 138 9.41 -16.87 -2.53
N SER A 139 10.54 -17.08 -3.21
CA SER A 139 11.84 -16.56 -2.79
C SER A 139 12.05 -15.08 -3.13
N LEU A 140 11.17 -14.49 -3.96
CA LEU A 140 11.25 -13.09 -4.33
C LEU A 140 10.99 -12.20 -3.13
N LEU A 141 11.95 -11.34 -2.84
CA LEU A 141 11.84 -10.37 -1.77
C LEU A 141 10.76 -9.32 -2.11
N TRP A 142 9.76 -9.18 -1.25
CA TRP A 142 8.73 -8.13 -1.29
C TRP A 142 7.88 -8.03 -2.58
N ARG A 143 7.85 -9.06 -3.43
CA ARG A 143 7.02 -9.04 -4.65
C ARG A 143 6.48 -10.42 -4.97
N GLY A 144 5.30 -10.45 -5.59
CA GLY A 144 4.62 -11.69 -5.94
C GLY A 144 5.17 -12.33 -7.21
N SER A 145 5.72 -11.55 -8.14
CA SER A 145 6.24 -12.06 -9.41
C SER A 145 7.46 -11.27 -9.92
N ALA A 146 8.34 -11.94 -10.68
CA ALA A 146 9.64 -11.40 -11.07
C ALA A 146 9.59 -10.18 -12.02
N ASN A 147 8.44 -9.90 -12.64
CA ASN A 147 8.23 -8.72 -13.47
C ASN A 147 8.01 -7.43 -12.65
N GLN A 148 7.65 -7.53 -11.39
CA GLN A 148 7.38 -6.38 -10.53
C GLN A 148 8.69 -5.70 -10.13
N ILE A 149 8.80 -4.38 -10.21
CA ILE A 149 10.02 -3.66 -9.86
C ILE A 149 9.86 -2.99 -8.50
N ILE A 150 10.92 -3.02 -7.69
CA ILE A 150 10.99 -2.32 -6.40
C ILE A 150 11.77 -1.03 -6.62
N TYR A 151 11.10 0.11 -6.49
CA TYR A 151 11.71 1.43 -6.51
C TYR A 151 11.89 1.94 -5.08
N ARG A 152 13.06 2.48 -4.78
CA ARG A 152 13.35 3.20 -3.53
C ARG A 152 13.62 4.65 -3.87
N PHE A 153 12.77 5.56 -3.39
CA PHE A 153 12.84 6.98 -3.72
C PHE A 153 13.69 7.78 -2.74
N LYS A 154 13.92 7.25 -1.54
CA LYS A 154 14.76 7.84 -0.50
C LYS A 154 15.59 6.74 0.14
N ASP A 155 16.78 7.09 0.59
CA ASP A 155 17.57 6.20 1.45
C ASP A 155 16.79 6.01 2.76
N LEU A 156 16.45 4.75 3.08
CA LEU A 156 15.73 4.36 4.30
C LEU A 156 16.65 4.37 5.53
#